data_AF-A0ABD4RPQ9-F1
#
_entry.id   AF-A0ABD4RPQ9-F1
#
_cell.length_a   1.000
_cell.length_b   1.000
_cell.length_c   1.000
_cell.angle_alpha   90.00
_cell.angle_beta   90.00
_cell.angle_gamma   90.00
#
_symmetry.space_group_name_H-M   'P 1'
#
loop_
_entity.id
_entity.type
_entity.pdbx_description
1 polymer ?
#
loop_
_entity_poly.entity_id
_entity_poly.type
_entity_poly.pdbx_seq_one_letter_code
_entity_poly.pdbx_strand_id
1 'polypeptide(L)'
;MLLFQSYITSTVESSIDEYLHQQFNASIHEKSLAEILTSLSTIVAELFQQGVEEGIFKCEYTLEVSEIILSVFTFLLDPGIFYWNKEEKKRKLEALSLILERSLMAPKGRFNFFIRDF
;
A
#
# COMPACT_ATOMS: atom_id res chain seq x y z
N MET A 1 5.22 -5.28 7.08
CA MET A 1 4.69 -4.33 8.09
C MET A 1 5.79 -3.42 8.62
N LEU A 2 6.88 -3.95 9.20
CA LEU A 2 8.04 -3.15 9.62
C LEU A 2 8.73 -2.37 8.49
N LEU A 3 8.76 -2.86 7.25
CA LEU A 3 9.37 -2.12 6.13
C LEU A 3 8.55 -0.89 5.71
N PHE A 4 7.22 -1.01 5.66
CA PHE A 4 6.33 0.08 5.29
C PHE A 4 6.20 1.11 6.43
N GLN A 5 6.11 0.60 7.67
CA GLN A 5 6.14 1.43 8.87
C GLN A 5 7.51 2.06 9.04
N SER A 6 8.61 1.36 8.78
CA SER A 6 9.94 1.95 8.75
C SER A 6 10.04 3.00 7.66
N TYR A 7 9.46 2.87 6.47
CA TYR A 7 9.56 3.93 5.45
C TYR A 7 8.75 5.19 5.81
N ILE A 8 7.52 5.01 6.32
CA ILE A 8 6.67 6.13 6.75
C ILE A 8 7.18 6.77 8.06
N THR A 9 7.83 5.98 8.93
CA THR A 9 8.27 6.40 10.28
C THR A 9 9.77 6.66 10.36
N SER A 10 10.59 6.23 9.38
CA SER A 10 12.03 6.55 9.30
C SER A 10 12.16 7.99 8.88
N THR A 11 12.01 8.89 9.85
CA THR A 11 12.75 10.14 10.00
C THR A 11 13.29 10.71 8.68
N VAL A 12 12.39 10.98 7.75
CA VAL A 12 12.54 12.14 6.91
C VAL A 12 12.17 13.25 7.89
N GLU A 13 13.19 13.94 8.38
CA GLU A 13 13.07 15.13 9.21
C GLU A 13 11.85 15.92 8.70
N SER A 14 10.89 16.30 9.56
CA SER A 14 9.61 16.87 9.12
C SER A 14 9.77 18.08 8.17
N SER A 15 10.96 18.69 8.21
CA SER A 15 11.46 19.70 7.27
C SER A 15 11.53 19.21 5.82
N ILE A 16 11.97 17.98 5.53
CA ILE A 16 12.14 17.44 4.17
C ILE A 16 10.81 17.01 3.57
N ASP A 17 9.91 16.42 4.35
CA ASP A 17 8.53 16.08 3.92
C ASP A 17 7.76 17.36 3.52
N GLU A 18 7.84 18.39 4.36
CA GLU A 18 7.25 19.71 4.09
C GLU A 18 7.94 20.44 2.92
N TYR A 19 9.25 20.24 2.71
CA TYR A 19 10.03 20.80 1.58
C TYR A 19 9.77 20.08 0.25
N LEU A 20 9.48 18.78 0.26
CA LEU A 20 9.04 18.01 -0.90
C LEU A 20 7.60 18.33 -1.29
N HIS A 21 6.76 18.70 -0.32
CA HIS A 21 5.39 19.20 -0.55
C HIS A 21 5.32 20.65 -1.06
N GLN A 22 6.45 21.39 -1.17
CA GLN A 22 6.47 22.65 -1.91
C GLN A 22 6.27 22.37 -3.42
N GLN A 23 5.42 23.17 -4.07
CA GLN A 23 4.97 23.03 -5.49
C GLN A 23 6.06 22.73 -6.53
N PHE A 24 7.34 23.00 -6.22
CA PHE A 24 8.48 22.74 -7.10
C PHE A 24 8.93 21.26 -7.17
N ASN A 25 8.49 20.38 -6.25
CA ASN A 25 8.95 18.99 -6.15
C ASN A 25 7.85 17.91 -6.27
N ALA A 26 6.60 18.29 -6.55
CA ALA A 26 5.49 17.36 -6.72
C ALA A 26 5.78 16.27 -7.76
N SER A 27 6.46 16.63 -8.86
CA SER A 27 6.86 15.67 -9.90
C SER A 27 7.94 14.69 -9.45
N ILE A 28 8.77 15.04 -8.47
CA ILE A 28 9.76 14.14 -7.88
C ILE A 28 9.06 13.17 -6.93
N HIS A 29 8.21 13.69 -6.05
CA HIS A 29 7.37 12.89 -5.15
C HIS A 29 6.55 11.84 -5.92
N GLU A 30 5.85 12.25 -6.98
CA GLU A 30 5.06 11.34 -7.81
C GLU A 30 5.91 10.26 -8.49
N LYS A 31 7.09 10.61 -9.02
CA LYS A 31 8.04 9.65 -9.60
C LYS A 31 8.60 8.69 -8.56
N SER A 32 8.90 9.18 -7.36
CA SER A 32 9.35 8.34 -6.25
C SER A 32 8.26 7.35 -5.83
N LEU A 33 7.00 7.78 -5.74
CA LEU A 33 5.88 6.90 -5.43
C LEU A 33 5.62 5.85 -6.53
N ALA A 34 5.77 6.23 -7.80
CA ALA A 34 5.70 5.30 -8.91
C ALA A 34 6.80 4.23 -8.82
N GLU A 35 8.04 4.62 -8.53
CA GLU A 35 9.17 3.70 -8.37
C GLU A 35 9.00 2.77 -7.16
N ILE A 36 8.47 3.30 -6.05
CA ILE A 36 8.13 2.50 -4.87
C ILE A 36 7.04 1.50 -5.20
N LEU A 37 6.00 1.91 -5.91
CA LEU A 37 4.93 1.01 -6.33
C LEU A 37 5.50 -0.12 -7.16
N THR A 38 6.25 0.16 -8.24
CA THR A 38 6.75 -0.89 -9.14
C THR A 38 7.73 -1.84 -8.43
N SER A 39 8.67 -1.28 -7.67
CA SER A 39 9.68 -2.07 -6.95
C SER A 39 9.04 -2.96 -5.88
N LEU A 40 8.18 -2.39 -5.04
CA LEU A 40 7.58 -3.13 -3.94
C LEU A 40 6.49 -4.10 -4.43
N SER A 41 5.83 -3.82 -5.55
CA SER A 41 4.85 -4.74 -6.16
C SER A 41 5.50 -6.05 -6.55
N THR A 42 6.72 -6.00 -7.09
CA THR A 42 7.48 -7.20 -7.46
C THR A 42 7.75 -8.07 -6.21
N ILE A 43 8.18 -7.45 -5.11
CA ILE A 43 8.45 -8.14 -3.84
C ILE A 43 7.17 -8.75 -3.25
N VAL A 44 6.06 -8.02 -3.26
CA VAL A 44 4.77 -8.51 -2.73
C VAL A 44 4.21 -9.63 -3.64
N ALA A 45 4.41 -9.52 -4.95
CA ALA A 45 3.98 -10.54 -5.91
C ALA A 45 4.71 -11.86 -5.68
N GLU A 46 6.03 -11.82 -5.40
CA GLU A 46 6.81 -13.01 -5.02
C GLU A 46 6.27 -13.67 -3.75
N LEU A 47 5.87 -12.89 -2.74
CA LEU A 47 5.26 -13.44 -1.52
C LEU A 47 3.89 -14.07 -1.79
N PHE A 48 3.06 -13.45 -2.65
CA PHE A 48 1.78 -14.04 -3.04
C PHE A 48 1.97 -15.29 -3.87
N GLN A 49 2.94 -15.29 -4.79
CA GLN A 49 3.31 -16.44 -5.60
C GLN A 49 3.77 -17.61 -4.73
N GLN A 50 4.63 -17.36 -3.74
CA GLN A 50 5.01 -18.36 -2.74
C GLN A 50 3.78 -18.90 -2.00
N GLY A 51 2.88 -18.02 -1.55
CA GLY A 51 1.64 -18.45 -0.89
C GLY A 51 0.73 -19.28 -1.80
N VAL A 52 0.74 -19.06 -3.11
CA VAL A 52 0.03 -19.90 -4.09
C VAL A 52 0.70 -21.27 -4.23
N GLU A 53 2.03 -21.32 -4.31
CA GLU A 53 2.81 -22.56 -4.37
C GLU A 53 2.65 -23.43 -3.12
N GLU A 54 2.54 -22.79 -1.94
CA GLU A 54 2.27 -23.45 -0.66
C GLU A 54 0.79 -23.82 -0.48
N GLY A 55 -0.10 -23.44 -1.40
CA GLY A 55 -1.54 -23.69 -1.34
C GLY A 55 -2.29 -22.85 -0.30
N ILE A 56 -1.67 -21.80 0.23
CA ILE A 56 -2.27 -20.84 1.17
C ILE A 56 -3.21 -19.87 0.45
N PHE A 57 -2.84 -19.46 -0.77
CA PHE A 57 -3.60 -18.54 -1.61
C PHE A 57 -4.00 -19.17 -2.94
N LYS A 58 -5.01 -18.59 -3.58
CA LYS A 58 -5.33 -18.83 -4.99
C LYS A 58 -5.45 -17.49 -5.69
N CYS A 59 -4.47 -17.17 -6.52
CA CYS A 59 -4.38 -15.90 -7.23
C CYS A 59 -3.67 -16.12 -8.56
N GLU A 60 -4.33 -15.80 -9.66
CA GLU A 60 -3.75 -15.92 -11.02
C GLU A 60 -2.88 -14.70 -11.37
N TYR A 61 -3.22 -13.52 -10.84
CA TYR A 61 -2.63 -12.24 -11.19
C TYR A 61 -1.86 -11.64 -9.99
N THR A 62 -0.85 -12.36 -9.49
CA THR A 62 -0.13 -12.00 -8.25
C THR A 62 0.57 -10.64 -8.36
N LEU A 63 1.10 -10.29 -9.52
CA LEU A 63 1.73 -8.99 -9.76
C LEU A 63 0.70 -7.86 -9.80
N GLU A 64 -0.33 -7.98 -10.61
CA GLU A 64 -1.35 -6.96 -10.80
C GLU A 64 -2.12 -6.71 -9.50
N VAL A 65 -2.42 -7.77 -8.74
CA VAL A 65 -3.01 -7.65 -7.41
C VAL A 65 -2.09 -6.87 -6.47
N SER A 66 -0.78 -7.11 -6.53
CA SER A 66 0.22 -6.37 -5.73
C SER A 66 0.29 -4.90 -6.10
N GLU A 67 0.30 -4.57 -7.39
CA GLU A 67 0.26 -3.20 -7.90
C GLU A 67 -1.01 -2.46 -7.46
N ILE A 68 -2.18 -3.10 -7.57
CA ILE A 68 -3.45 -2.52 -7.15
C ILE A 68 -3.45 -2.22 -5.64
N ILE A 69 -2.98 -3.16 -4.80
CA ILE A 69 -2.90 -2.95 -3.36
C ILE A 69 -1.95 -1.79 -3.03
N LEU A 70 -0.76 -1.78 -3.64
CA LEU A 70 0.24 -0.76 -3.34
C LEU A 70 -0.18 0.62 -3.86
N SER A 71 -0.92 0.70 -4.96
CA SER A 71 -1.52 1.95 -5.43
C SER A 71 -2.43 2.61 -4.39
N VAL A 72 -3.08 1.81 -3.53
CA VAL A 72 -3.89 2.37 -2.45
C VAL A 72 -3.03 3.13 -1.46
N PHE A 73 -1.84 2.60 -1.15
CA PHE A 73 -0.95 3.23 -0.18
C PHE A 73 -0.10 4.34 -0.77
N THR A 74 0.35 4.21 -2.02
CA THR A 74 1.22 5.20 -2.66
C THR A 74 0.44 6.36 -3.26
N PHE A 75 -0.81 6.16 -3.69
CA PHE A 75 -1.60 7.22 -4.35
C PHE A 75 -2.92 7.51 -3.66
N LEU A 76 -3.79 6.51 -3.46
CA LEU A 76 -5.16 6.77 -2.97
C LEU A 76 -5.16 7.37 -1.56
N LEU A 77 -4.24 6.94 -0.70
CA LEU A 77 -4.13 7.39 0.70
C LEU A 77 -3.08 8.48 0.91
N ASP A 78 -2.42 8.93 -0.16
CA ASP A 78 -1.44 10.03 -0.10
C ASP A 78 -2.15 11.35 0.29
N PRO A 79 -1.80 11.97 1.43
CA PRO A 79 -2.40 13.22 1.88
C PRO A 79 -2.06 14.42 0.97
N GLY A 80 -0.99 14.34 0.18
CA GLY A 80 -0.61 15.33 -0.82
C GLY A 80 -1.48 15.27 -2.10
N ILE A 81 -2.19 14.16 -2.33
CA ILE A 81 -3.12 14.00 -3.48
C ILE A 81 -4.58 14.12 -3.02
N PHE A 82 -4.95 13.40 -1.97
CA PHE A 82 -6.32 13.38 -1.45
C PHE A 82 -6.36 13.58 0.06
N TYR A 83 -7.20 14.52 0.50
CA TYR A 83 -7.50 14.69 1.91
C TYR A 83 -8.70 13.84 2.32
N TRP A 84 -8.46 12.83 3.16
CA TRP A 84 -9.49 11.96 3.74
C TRP A 84 -9.54 12.12 5.26
N ASN A 85 -10.75 12.21 5.81
CA ASN A 85 -10.91 12.14 7.26
C ASN A 85 -10.69 10.70 7.78
N LYS A 86 -10.61 10.54 9.11
CA LYS A 86 -10.30 9.25 9.74
C LYS A 86 -11.29 8.14 9.33
N GLU A 87 -12.59 8.44 9.32
CA GLU A 87 -13.63 7.47 8.97
C GLU A 87 -13.58 7.09 7.48
N GLU A 88 -13.23 8.04 6.59
CA GLU A 88 -13.03 7.76 5.18
C GLU A 88 -11.81 6.87 4.93
N LYS A 89 -10.68 7.16 5.58
CA LYS A 89 -9.48 6.32 5.51
C LYS A 89 -9.78 4.90 5.98
N LYS A 90 -10.46 4.77 7.13
CA LYS A 90 -10.89 3.49 7.69
C LYS A 90 -11.76 2.69 6.70
N ARG A 91 -12.79 3.30 6.11
CA ARG A 91 -13.66 2.63 5.13
C ARG A 91 -12.88 2.14 3.89
N LYS A 92 -11.89 2.91 3.42
CA LYS A 92 -11.03 2.48 2.30
C LYS A 92 -10.16 1.29 2.67
N LEU A 93 -9.59 1.28 3.88
CA LEU A 93 -8.79 0.16 4.39
C LEU A 93 -9.63 -1.11 4.62
N GLU A 94 -10.87 -0.95 5.10
CA GLU A 94 -11.85 -2.05 5.18
C GLU A 94 -12.18 -2.63 3.79
N ALA A 95 -12.40 -1.75 2.79
CA ALA A 95 -12.62 -2.17 1.41
C ALA A 95 -11.39 -2.85 0.82
N LEU A 96 -10.18 -2.33 1.06
CA LEU A 96 -8.93 -2.93 0.62
C LEU A 96 -8.74 -4.33 1.22
N SER A 97 -8.97 -4.49 2.52
CA SER A 97 -8.90 -5.80 3.19
C SER A 97 -9.85 -6.80 2.53
N LEU A 98 -11.09 -6.39 2.26
CA LEU A 98 -12.09 -7.25 1.60
C LEU A 98 -11.67 -7.61 0.16
N ILE A 99 -11.16 -6.65 -0.61
CA ILE A 99 -10.69 -6.88 -1.98
C ILE A 99 -9.53 -7.88 -1.94
N LEU A 100 -8.56 -7.69 -1.04
CA LEU A 100 -7.39 -8.54 -0.96
C LEU A 100 -7.75 -9.98 -0.54
N GLU A 101 -8.66 -10.13 0.41
CA GLU A 101 -9.20 -11.44 0.80
C GLU A 101 -9.82 -12.16 -0.39
N ARG A 102 -10.57 -11.44 -1.23
CA ARG A 102 -11.20 -12.02 -2.42
C ARG A 102 -10.17 -12.35 -3.51
N SER A 103 -9.22 -11.45 -3.78
CA SER A 103 -8.20 -11.63 -4.80
C SER A 103 -7.29 -12.83 -4.51
N LEU A 104 -7.00 -13.10 -3.23
CA LEU A 104 -6.16 -14.22 -2.81
C LEU A 104 -6.94 -15.48 -2.41
N MET A 105 -8.28 -15.43 -2.46
CA MET A 105 -9.19 -16.42 -1.86
C MET A 105 -8.86 -16.75 -0.39
N ALA A 106 -8.40 -15.75 0.35
CA ALA A 106 -8.06 -15.90 1.76
C ALA A 106 -9.32 -15.86 2.64
N PRO A 107 -9.31 -16.54 3.81
CA PRO A 107 -10.41 -16.45 4.76
C PRO A 107 -10.69 -15.01 5.20
N LYS A 108 -11.97 -14.72 5.44
CA LYS A 108 -12.40 -13.40 5.90
C LYS A 108 -11.68 -12.99 7.19
N GLY A 109 -11.24 -11.74 7.24
CA GLY A 109 -10.55 -11.12 8.37
C GLY A 109 -9.04 -11.34 8.42
N ARG A 110 -8.45 -12.06 7.45
CA ARG A 110 -6.99 -12.30 7.40
C ARG A 110 -6.20 -11.02 7.11
N PHE A 111 -6.81 -10.03 6.46
CA PHE A 111 -6.16 -8.77 6.12
C PHE A 111 -6.62 -7.58 6.95
N ASN A 112 -7.40 -7.82 8.02
CA ASN A 112 -7.88 -6.76 8.91
C ASN A 112 -6.77 -6.02 9.67
N PHE A 113 -5.51 -6.46 9.59
CA PHE A 113 -4.38 -5.75 10.19
C PHE A 113 -4.20 -4.34 9.61
N PHE A 114 -4.59 -4.11 8.34
CA PHE A 114 -4.60 -2.75 7.76
C PHE A 114 -5.49 -1.76 8.53
N ILE A 115 -6.49 -2.27 9.24
CA ILE A 115 -7.47 -1.47 9.98
C ILE A 115 -7.00 -1.25 11.44
N ARG A 116 -6.18 -2.16 11.98
CA ARG A 116 -5.82 -2.18 13.41
C ARG A 116 -4.82 -1.10 13.81
N ASP A 117 -4.00 -0.64 12.87
CA ASP A 117 -2.94 0.34 13.10
C ASP A 117 -3.39 1.79 12.79
N PHE A 118 -4.70 2.04 12.65
CA PHE A 118 -5.32 3.34 12.36
C PHE A 118 -6.34 3.81 13.43
#